data_AF-A0A3R5Y525-F1
#
_entry.id   AF-A0A3R5Y525-F1
#
_cell.length_a   1.000
_cell.length_b   1.000
_cell.length_c   1.000
_cell.angle_alpha   90.00
_cell.angle_beta   90.00
_cell.angle_gamma   90.00
#
_symmetry.space_group_name_H-M   'P 1'
#
loop_
_entity.id
_entity.type
_entity.pdbx_description
1 polymer ?
#
loop_
_entity_poly.entity_id
_entity_poly.type
_entity_poly.pdbx_seq_one_letter_code
_entity_poly.pdbx_strand_id
1 'polypeptide(L)' 'MIEVTRLNGTQILVNADLIELVEETPDTVITFTTGRKIIVKESRQQIKSLVKSYKREIMEIGFEAENEN' A
#
# COMPACT_ATOMS: atom_id res chain seq x y z
N MET A 1 5.71 0.65 4.37
CA MET A 1 5.36 1.52 3.23
C MET A 1 5.21 0.63 2.01
N ILE A 2 4.29 0.94 1.09
CA ILE A 2 4.20 0.25 -0.20
C ILE A 2 4.58 1.21 -1.33
N GLU A 3 5.26 0.72 -2.36
CA GLU A 3 5.58 1.49 -3.56
C GLU A 3 4.43 1.39 -4.56
N VAL A 4 4.04 2.54 -5.13
CA VAL A 4 3.00 2.64 -6.17
C VAL A 4 3.42 3.65 -7.23
N THR A 5 2.82 3.55 -8.40
CA THR A 5 3.18 4.37 -9.56
C THR A 5 2.02 5.28 -9.92
N ARG A 6 2.22 6.59 -9.89
CA ARG A 6 1.22 7.54 -10.40
C ARG A 6 1.04 7.40 -11.91
N LEU A 7 -0.08 7.91 -12.43
CA LEU A 7 -0.33 7.91 -13.89
C LEU A 7 0.78 8.58 -14.71
N ASN A 8 1.43 9.61 -14.17
CA ASN A 8 2.56 10.30 -14.79
C ASN A 8 3.87 9.48 -14.78
N GLY A 9 3.87 8.25 -14.25
CA GLY A 9 5.04 7.38 -14.15
C GLY A 9 5.93 7.61 -12.92
N THR A 10 5.63 8.60 -12.08
CA THR A 10 6.39 8.81 -10.85
C THR A 10 6.10 7.72 -9.83
N GLN A 11 7.14 7.00 -9.40
CA GLN A 11 7.08 6.07 -8.28
C GLN A 11 7.09 6.83 -6.96
N ILE A 12 6.22 6.43 -6.04
CA ILE A 12 6.13 7.01 -4.70
C ILE A 12 5.91 5.91 -3.67
N LEU A 13 6.40 6.16 -2.45
CA LEU A 13 6.06 5.34 -1.29
C LEU A 13 4.85 5.94 -0.57
N VAL A 14 3.90 5.07 -0.21
CA VAL A 14 2.71 5.45 0.57
C VAL A 14 2.56 4.59 1.82
N ASN A 15 1.98 5.17 2.87
CA ASN A 15 1.68 4.42 4.08
C ASN A 15 0.44 3.55 3.85
N ALA A 16 0.63 2.22 3.84
CA ALA A 16 -0.44 1.25 3.63
C ALA A 16 -1.47 1.24 4.77
N ASP A 17 -1.07 1.61 5.99
CA ASP A 17 -1.95 1.62 7.17
C ASP A 17 -2.93 2.78 7.17
N LEU A 18 -2.64 3.82 6.37
CA LEU A 18 -3.50 4.98 6.21
C LEU A 18 -4.38 4.88 4.96
N ILE A 19 -4.29 3.79 4.20
CA ILE A 19 -5.20 3.53 3.08
C ILE A 19 -6.56 3.16 3.66
N GLU A 20 -7.56 3.95 3.33
CA GLU A 20 -8.94 3.73 3.75
C GLU A 20 -9.69 2.90 2.71
N LEU A 21 -9.54 3.26 1.43
CA LEU A 21 -10.31 2.68 0.34
C LEU A 21 -9.47 2.64 -0.96
N VAL A 22 -9.62 1.54 -1.70
CA VAL A 22 -9.04 1.37 -3.04
C VAL A 22 -10.15 0.96 -3.99
N GLU A 23 -10.45 1.83 -4.95
CA GLU A 23 -11.49 1.66 -5.97
C GLU A 23 -10.88 1.74 -7.37
N GLU A 24 -11.48 1.05 -8.33
CA GLU A 24 -10.98 0.99 -9.72
C GLU A 24 -12.14 1.35 -10.66
N THR A 25 -12.10 2.56 -11.25
CA THR A 25 -13.13 3.05 -12.21
C THR A 25 -12.70 4.35 -12.93
N PRO A 26 -12.33 4.32 -14.23
CA PRO A 26 -11.62 3.24 -14.92
C PRO A 26 -10.17 3.06 -14.39
N ASP A 27 -9.64 4.08 -13.72
CA ASP A 27 -8.33 4.07 -13.08
C ASP A 27 -8.44 3.67 -11.60
N THR A 28 -7.33 3.25 -10.99
CA THR A 28 -7.29 2.93 -9.56
C THR A 28 -7.07 4.18 -8.72
N VAL A 29 -7.96 4.44 -7.77
CA VAL A 29 -7.87 5.52 -6.79
C VAL A 29 -7.60 4.95 -5.41
N ILE A 30 -6.55 5.44 -4.77
CA ILE A 30 -6.27 5.21 -3.35
C ILE A 30 -6.77 6.43 -2.58
N THR A 31 -7.71 6.20 -1.67
CA THR A 31 -8.19 7.20 -0.70
C THR A 31 -7.55 6.91 0.66
N PHE A 32 -6.95 7.94 1.26
CA PHE A 32 -6.37 7.88 2.59
C PHE A 32 -7.36 8.36 3.65
N THR A 33 -7.16 7.96 4.90
CA THR A 33 -7.98 8.37 6.06
C THR A 33 -8.03 9.88 6.30
N THR A 34 -7.13 10.65 5.68
CA THR A 34 -7.13 12.11 5.69
C THR A 34 -8.06 12.74 4.64
N GLY A 35 -8.72 11.92 3.82
CA GLY A 35 -9.49 12.36 2.65
C GLY A 35 -8.63 12.64 1.41
N ARG A 36 -7.29 12.61 1.54
CA ARG A 36 -6.38 12.73 0.38
C ARG A 36 -6.59 11.57 -0.58
N LYS A 37 -6.56 11.86 -1.89
CA LYS A 37 -6.67 10.85 -2.95
C LYS A 37 -5.48 10.90 -3.89
N ILE A 38 -5.08 9.74 -4.40
CA ILE A 38 -4.10 9.62 -5.49
C ILE A 38 -4.60 8.61 -6.52
N ILE A 39 -4.24 8.82 -7.78
CA ILE A 39 -4.53 7.90 -8.87
C ILE A 39 -3.24 7.17 -9.24
N VAL A 40 -3.32 5.85 -9.35
CA VAL A 40 -2.16 4.97 -9.56
C VAL A 40 -2.40 4.01 -10.73
N LYS A 41 -1.31 3.46 -11.28
CA LYS A 41 -1.35 2.51 -12.40
C LYS A 41 -1.63 1.08 -11.95
N GLU A 42 -1.36 0.77 -10.69
CA GLU A 42 -1.62 -0.55 -10.13
C GLU A 42 -3.13 -0.79 -10.01
N SER A 43 -3.59 -1.96 -10.44
CA SER A 43 -4.96 -2.44 -10.18
C SER A 43 -5.22 -2.58 -8.68
N ARG A 44 -6.50 -2.61 -8.29
CA ARG A 44 -6.90 -2.87 -6.90
C ARG A 44 -6.31 -4.18 -6.36
N GLN A 45 -6.16 -5.21 -7.21
CA GLN A 45 -5.58 -6.51 -6.85
C GLN A 45 -4.08 -6.41 -6.57
N GLN A 46 -3.33 -5.63 -7.37
CA GLN A 46 -1.91 -5.38 -7.13
C GLN A 46 -1.71 -4.64 -5.81
N ILE A 47 -2.51 -3.59 -5.54
CA ILE A 47 -2.46 -2.87 -4.26
C ILE A 47 -2.72 -3.81 -3.09
N LYS A 48 -3.75 -4.68 -3.18
CA LYS A 48 -4.03 -5.69 -2.13
C LYS A 48 -2.83 -6.60 -1.87
N SER A 49 -2.15 -7.06 -2.92
CA SER A 49 -0.96 -7.91 -2.78
C SER A 49 0.20 -7.16 -2.13
N LEU A 50 0.46 -5.91 -2.53
CA LEU A 50 1.49 -5.06 -1.92
C LEU A 50 1.25 -4.86 -0.42
N VAL A 51 0.00 -4.56 -0.03
CA VAL A 51 -0.38 -4.41 1.39
C VAL A 51 -0.18 -5.72 2.16
N LYS A 52 -0.54 -6.86 1.58
CA LYS A 52 -0.33 -8.18 2.21
C LYS A 52 1.16 -8.47 2.42
N SER A 53 1.99 -8.24 1.40
CA SER A 53 3.44 -8.45 1.50
C SER A 53 4.05 -7.56 2.59
N TYR A 54 3.69 -6.27 2.61
CA TYR A 54 4.13 -5.35 3.66
C TYR A 54 3.72 -5.80 5.08
N LYS A 55 2.47 -6.26 5.26
CA LYS A 55 2.01 -6.76 6.56
C LYS A 55 2.72 -8.04 7.00
N ARG A 56 3.01 -8.92 6.05
CA ARG A 56 3.77 -10.14 6.31
C ARG A 56 5.20 -9.83 6.76
N GLU A 57 5.88 -8.94 6.04
CA GLU A 57 7.25 -8.51 6.36
C GLU A 57 7.34 -7.92 7.78
N ILE A 58 6.39 -7.06 8.17
CA ILE A 58 6.36 -6.53 9.53
C ILE A 58 6.16 -7.63 10.57
N MET A 59 5.25 -8.57 10.32
CA MET A 59 4.98 -9.66 11.26
C MET A 59 6.19 -10.59 11.42
N GLU A 60 6.86 -10.94 10.33
CA GLU A 60 8.07 -11.78 10.36
C GLU A 60 9.18 -11.11 11.20
N ILE A 61 9.41 -9.81 11.03
CA ILE A 61 10.38 -9.05 11.84
C ILE A 61 9.99 -9.03 13.33
N GLY A 62 8.69 -8.91 13.63
CA GLY A 62 8.20 -8.93 15.01
C GLY A 62 8.48 -10.25 15.73
N PHE A 63 8.38 -11.39 15.02
CA PHE A 63 8.69 -12.70 15.58
C PHE A 63 10.20 -12.90 15.81
N GLU A 64 11.07 -12.40 14.93
CA GLU A 64 12.52 -12.54 15.11
C GLU A 64 13.02 -11.74 16.33
N ALA A 65 12.51 -10.51 16.54
CA ALA A 65 12.88 -9.68 17.68
C ALA A 65 12.42 -10.23 19.06
N GLU A 66 11.35 -11.03 19.10
CA GLU A 66 10.88 -11.68 20.33
C GLU A 66 11.69 -12.95 20.69
N ASN A 67 12.35 -13.58 19.72
CA ASN A 67 13.15 -14.80 19.94
C ASN A 67 14.63 -14.51 20.24
N GLU A 68 15.06 -13.25 20.18
CA GLU A 68 16.41 -12.80 20.54
C GLU A 68 16.52 -12.19 21.96
N ASN A 69 15.42 -12.14 22.71
CA ASN A 69 15.36 -11.61 24.10
C ASN A 69 15.17 -12.70 25.16
#